data_AF-A0A5N5KTI8-F1
#
_entry.id   AF-A0A5N5KTI8-F1
#
_cell.length_a   1.000
_cell.length_b   1.000
_cell.length_c   1.000
_cell.angle_alpha   90.00
_cell.angle_beta   90.00
_cell.angle_gamma   90.00
#
_symmetry.space_group_name_H-M   'P 1'
#
loop_
_entity.id
_entity.type
_entity.pdbx_description
1 polymer ?
#
loop_
_entity_poly.entity_id
_entity_poly.type
_entity_poly.pdbx_seq_one_letter_code
_entity_poly.pdbx_strand_id
1 'polypeptide(L)'
;MIKFLCKFGRVQEAKELMMMMVLWGVLPDNITYSTLVTNIDKSCSAEEVIELHYYMVLKGVVPDKITYEDIVSPLLQEESATN
;
A
#
# COMPACT_ATOMS: atom_id res chain seq x y z
N MET A 1 -9.80 -7.97 -8.75
CA MET A 1 -9.62 -6.78 -9.62
C MET A 1 -8.31 -6.07 -9.35
N ILE A 2 -8.03 -5.62 -8.11
CA ILE A 2 -6.77 -4.94 -7.74
C ILE A 2 -5.53 -5.73 -8.18
N LYS A 3 -5.44 -7.03 -7.84
CA LYS A 3 -4.35 -7.91 -8.30
C LYS A 3 -4.19 -7.96 -9.82
N PHE A 4 -5.29 -7.90 -10.58
CA PHE A 4 -5.23 -7.87 -12.03
C PHE A 4 -4.66 -6.53 -12.51
N LEU A 5 -5.15 -5.41 -11.98
CA LEU A 5 -4.65 -4.08 -12.32
C LEU A 5 -3.13 -3.95 -12.07
N CYS A 6 -2.66 -4.40 -10.90
CA CYS A 6 -1.22 -4.44 -10.58
C CYS A 6 -0.42 -5.28 -11.58
N LYS A 7 -0.92 -6.47 -11.97
CA LYS A 7 -0.24 -7.36 -12.94
C LYS A 7 -0.03 -6.70 -14.31
N PHE A 8 -0.88 -5.74 -14.69
CA PHE A 8 -0.78 -5.01 -15.95
C PHE A 8 -0.11 -3.63 -15.80
N GLY A 9 0.56 -3.36 -14.67
CA GLY A 9 1.21 -2.07 -14.42
C GLY A 9 0.25 -0.91 -14.16
N ARG A 10 -1.06 -1.19 -14.00
CA ARG A 10 -2.10 -0.19 -13.73
C ARG A 10 -2.25 0.05 -12.23
N VAL A 11 -1.13 0.31 -11.57
CA VAL A 11 -1.03 0.41 -10.09
C VAL A 11 -1.85 1.60 -9.57
N GLN A 12 -1.86 2.72 -10.30
CA GLN A 12 -2.63 3.90 -9.92
C GLN A 12 -4.14 3.61 -9.84
N GLU A 13 -4.68 2.93 -10.84
CA GLU A 13 -6.10 2.53 -10.84
C GLU A 13 -6.40 1.49 -9.75
N ALA A 14 -5.41 0.66 -9.42
CA ALA A 14 -5.52 -0.30 -8.33
C ALA A 14 -5.63 0.43 -6.98
N LYS A 15 -4.87 1.53 -6.77
CA LYS A 15 -4.97 2.40 -5.59
C LYS A 15 -6.33 3.10 -5.52
N GLU A 16 -6.78 3.70 -6.62
CA GLU A 16 -8.08 4.39 -6.70
C GLU A 16 -9.23 3.43 -6.37
N LEU A 17 -9.19 2.20 -6.90
CA LEU A 17 -10.17 1.18 -6.61
C LEU A 17 -10.17 0.80 -5.12
N MET A 18 -8.99 0.69 -4.49
CA MET A 18 -8.90 0.44 -3.05
C MET A 18 -9.51 1.59 -2.25
N MET A 19 -9.26 2.83 -2.64
CA MET A 19 -9.83 4.01 -1.99
C MET A 19 -11.35 4.05 -2.14
N MET A 20 -11.88 3.66 -3.30
CA MET A 20 -13.33 3.51 -3.50
C MET A 20 -13.94 2.41 -2.63
N MET A 21 -13.27 1.25 -2.50
CA MET A 21 -13.72 0.18 -1.59
C MET A 21 -13.89 0.74 -0.17
N VAL A 22 -12.87 1.45 0.30
CA VAL A 22 -12.85 2.13 1.60
C VAL A 22 -13.99 3.12 1.75
N LEU A 23 -14.18 4.02 0.78
CA LEU A 23 -15.22 5.05 0.81
C LEU A 23 -16.62 4.44 0.86
N TRP A 24 -16.81 3.26 0.27
CA TRP A 24 -18.08 2.53 0.28
C TRP A 24 -18.23 1.59 1.47
N GLY A 25 -17.32 1.63 2.45
CA GLY A 25 -17.37 0.78 3.63
C GLY A 25 -17.00 -0.69 3.37
N VAL A 26 -16.45 -0.99 2.20
CA VAL A 26 -15.91 -2.32 1.88
C VAL A 26 -14.46 -2.36 2.35
N LEU A 27 -14.18 -3.22 3.34
CA LEU A 27 -12.82 -3.37 3.86
C LEU A 27 -11.96 -4.14 2.85
N PRO A 28 -10.86 -3.55 2.36
CA PRO A 28 -9.88 -4.30 1.59
C PRO A 28 -9.21 -5.35 2.50
N ASP A 29 -8.98 -6.54 1.96
CA ASP A 29 -8.36 -7.63 2.70
C ASP A 29 -6.83 -7.54 2.68
N ASN A 30 -6.17 -8.37 3.50
CA ASN A 30 -4.72 -8.43 3.57
C ASN A 30 -4.08 -8.68 2.19
N ILE A 31 -4.67 -9.54 1.36
CA ILE A 31 -4.18 -9.84 0.01
C ILE A 31 -4.18 -8.57 -0.86
N THR A 32 -5.24 -7.77 -0.79
CA THR A 32 -5.39 -6.53 -1.54
C THR A 32 -4.28 -5.55 -1.19
N TYR A 33 -4.04 -5.35 0.09
CA TYR A 33 -2.98 -4.47 0.57
C TYR A 33 -1.59 -4.97 0.24
N SER A 34 -1.26 -6.22 0.59
CA SER A 34 0.04 -6.81 0.27
C SER A 34 0.31 -6.73 -1.23
N THR A 35 -0.71 -6.97 -2.08
CA THR A 35 -0.55 -6.84 -3.53
C THR A 35 -0.26 -5.41 -3.95
N LEU A 36 -0.94 -4.40 -3.38
CA LEU A 36 -0.66 -3.00 -3.71
C LEU A 36 0.74 -2.61 -3.26
N VAL A 37 1.11 -2.93 -2.02
CA VAL A 37 2.42 -2.56 -1.47
C VAL A 37 3.54 -3.25 -2.25
N THR A 38 3.46 -4.56 -2.56
CA THR A 38 4.51 -5.25 -3.34
C THR A 38 4.59 -4.81 -4.81
N ASN A 39 3.55 -4.17 -5.33
CA ASN A 39 3.52 -3.66 -6.71
C ASN A 39 3.54 -2.13 -6.75
N ILE A 40 3.83 -1.47 -5.63
CA ILE A 40 4.15 -0.05 -5.64
C ILE A 40 5.37 0.13 -6.52
N ASP A 41 5.17 0.86 -7.61
CA ASP A 41 6.23 1.22 -8.55
C ASP A 41 7.19 2.21 -7.86
N LYS A 42 8.43 2.30 -8.36
CA LYS A 42 9.46 3.25 -7.91
C LYS A 42 9.05 4.72 -8.04
N SER A 43 7.90 4.99 -8.65
CA SER A 43 7.26 6.30 -8.78
C SER A 43 6.37 6.68 -7.60
N CYS A 44 6.11 5.76 -6.66
CA CYS A 44 5.32 6.04 -5.45
C CYS A 44 6.18 6.77 -4.42
N SER A 45 5.65 7.82 -3.79
CA SER A 45 6.39 8.52 -2.74
C SER A 45 6.42 7.69 -1.45
N ALA A 46 7.44 7.92 -0.61
CA ALA A 46 7.51 7.34 0.73
C ALA A 46 6.23 7.64 1.54
N GLU A 47 5.73 8.88 1.45
CA GLU A 47 4.50 9.32 2.12
C GLU A 47 3.27 8.52 1.70
N GLU A 48 3.10 8.22 0.40
CA GLU A 48 1.98 7.41 -0.07
C GLU A 48 2.02 5.99 0.51
N VAL A 49 3.20 5.41 0.66
CA VAL A 49 3.35 4.07 1.25
C VAL A 49 3.04 4.11 2.75
N ILE A 50 3.52 5.13 3.45
CA ILE A 50 3.29 5.32 4.89
C ILE A 50 1.79 5.55 5.16
N GLU A 51 1.12 6.37 4.36
CA GLU A 51 -0.31 6.63 4.50
C GLU A 51 -1.13 5.35 4.27
N LEU A 52 -0.77 4.56 3.25
CA LEU A 52 -1.41 3.27 2.98
C LEU A 52 -1.22 2.29 4.15
N HIS A 53 -0.01 2.21 4.69
CA HIS A 53 0.32 1.39 5.85
C HIS A 53 -0.46 1.82 7.10
N TYR A 54 -0.49 3.12 7.39
CA TYR A 54 -1.25 3.67 8.51
C TYR A 54 -2.73 3.34 8.41
N TYR A 55 -3.28 3.46 7.20
CA TYR A 55 -4.67 3.12 6.94
C TYR A 55 -4.97 1.62 7.18
N MET A 56 -4.06 0.71 6.80
CA MET A 56 -4.20 -0.73 7.12
C MET A 56 -4.32 -0.96 8.63
N VAL A 57 -3.39 -0.37 9.39
CA VAL A 57 -3.33 -0.52 10.85
C VAL A 57 -4.60 0.03 11.49
N LEU A 58 -5.07 1.21 11.07
CA LEU A 58 -6.33 1.80 11.55
C LEU A 58 -7.56 0.92 11.28
N LYS A 59 -7.56 0.14 10.21
CA LYS A 59 -8.65 -0.79 9.87
C LYS A 59 -8.47 -2.19 10.45
N GLY A 60 -7.45 -2.40 11.28
CA GLY A 60 -7.17 -3.70 11.91
C GLY A 60 -6.61 -4.73 10.94
N VAL A 61 -6.13 -4.30 9.77
CA VAL A 61 -5.44 -5.18 8.82
C VAL A 61 -3.96 -5.17 9.16
N VAL A 62 -3.44 -6.31 9.59
CA VAL A 62 -2.02 -6.47 9.91
C VAL A 62 -1.25 -6.69 8.60
N PRO A 63 -0.29 -5.82 8.25
CA PRO A 63 0.61 -6.05 7.12
C PRO A 63 1.46 -7.30 7.37
N ASP A 64 1.76 -8.07 6.32
CA ASP A 64 2.67 -9.21 6.47
C ASP A 64 4.13 -8.75 6.65
N LYS A 65 4.97 -9.69 7.08
CA LYS A 65 6.39 -9.44 7.37
C LYS A 65 7.14 -8.83 6.17
N ILE A 66 6.84 -9.33 4.97
CA ILE A 66 7.47 -8.88 3.72
C ILE A 66 7.09 -7.42 3.44
N THR A 67 5.80 -7.10 3.57
CA THR A 67 5.26 -5.74 3.40
C THR A 67 5.96 -4.75 4.34
N TYR A 68 6.18 -5.16 5.59
CA TYR A 68 6.83 -4.30 6.57
C TYR A 68 8.35 -4.16 6.33
N GLU A 69 9.07 -5.27 6.17
CA GLU A 69 10.53 -5.27 6.09
C GLU A 69 11.06 -4.75 4.76
N ASP A 70 10.44 -5.11 3.64
CA ASP A 70 10.99 -4.82 2.31
C ASP A 70 10.55 -3.46 1.78
N ILE A 71 9.47 -2.88 2.31
CA ILE A 71 8.81 -1.72 1.71
C ILE A 71 8.57 -0.61 2.72
N VAL A 72 7.93 -0.88 3.85
CA VAL A 72 7.66 0.17 4.86
C VAL A 72 8.93 0.58 5.60
N SER A 73 9.74 -0.37 6.07
CA SER A 73 10.93 -0.09 6.87
C SER A 73 12.00 0.75 6.13
N PRO A 74 12.33 0.49 4.85
CA PRO A 74 13.31 1.31 4.13
C PRO A 74 12.84 2.75 3.92
N LEU A 75 11.56 2.94 3.61
CA LEU A 75 10.98 4.27 3.34
C LEU A 75 10.90 5.14 4.61
N LEU A 76 10.64 4.52 5.77
CA LEU A 76 10.72 5.22 7.06
C LEU A 76 12.14 5.64 7.45
N GLN A 77 13.17 4.95 6.93
CA GLN A 77 14.56 5.31 7.18
C GLN A 77 15.04 6.46 6.28
N GLU A 78 14.55 6.56 5.05
CA GLU A 78 14.86 7.68 4.14
C GLU A 78 14.34 9.03 4.67
N GLU A 79 13.20 9.04 5.35
CA GLU A 79 12.61 10.24 5.95
C GLU A 79 13.49 10.83 7.07
N SER A 80 14.27 10.00 7.76
CA SER A 80 15.21 10.42 8.82
C SER A 80 16.54 10.96 8.30
N ALA A 81 16.87 10.75 7.02
CA ALA A 81 18.13 11.20 6.41
C ALA A 81 18.03 12.58 5.73
N THR A 82 16.83 13.17 5.70
CA THR A 82 16.56 14.42 4.97
C THR A 82 16.26 15.63 5.90
N ASN A 83 16.54 15.52 7.20
CA ASN A 83 16.43 16.61 8.19
C ASN A 83 17.79 17.12 8.67
#